data_AF-A0A1Q5TN92-F1
#
_entry.id   AF-A0A1Q5TN92-F1
#
_cell.length_a   1.000
_cell.length_b   1.000
_cell.length_c   1.000
_cell.angle_alpha   90.00
_cell.angle_beta   90.00
_cell.angle_gamma   90.00
#
_symmetry.space_group_name_H-M   'P 1'
#
loop_
_entity.id
_entity.type
_entity.pdbx_description
1 polymer ?
#
loop_
_entity_poly.entity_id
_entity_poly.type
_entity_poly.pdbx_seq_one_letter_code
_entity_poly.pdbx_strand_id
1 'polypeptide(L)'
;MKILVTGATSGLGRNAVDYLLSHGETVVATGRDQQAGALLTSLGAEFRRAELATLTVDEATELMSDCDAVWHCAAKSSPWGDPDEFERINVAATQTLAQAAGIGGIQRFVHISTPAVYFNFSHQQHVTESQRSQRFANDYARTKFLAEESIRQLICRYPDTTYIILRPRGLFGPHDRVLLPRLLAQVKASEGVMALPAGGRNALDLTYVMNVVHAMSLATQREGLQSGAIYNITNQQPQPLAQILGQLFDEMQFDYRIKSLPYPLLYGVAAILEGIAMFSRKEPLLTRYGIGAAYYSMTLDNSKARKELGYSPIYTIEEGIHLTANWLKQTDQQTGSHG
;
A
#
# COMPACT_ATOMS: atom_id res chain seq x y z
N MET A 1 1.40 19.94 13.84
CA MET A 1 2.28 18.80 14.13
C MET A 1 3.38 18.72 13.07
N LYS A 2 4.54 18.20 13.44
CA LYS A 2 5.62 17.83 12.51
C LYS A 2 5.60 16.31 12.31
N ILE A 3 5.40 15.85 11.09
CA ILE A 3 5.21 14.41 10.80
C ILE A 3 6.27 13.92 9.81
N LEU A 4 6.95 12.84 10.17
CA LEU A 4 7.83 12.10 9.27
C LEU A 4 7.01 11.14 8.41
N VAL A 5 7.02 11.32 7.09
CA VAL A 5 6.47 10.39 6.11
C VAL A 5 7.60 9.63 5.44
N THR A 6 7.72 8.34 5.77
CA THR A 6 8.65 7.44 5.06
C THR A 6 8.02 6.85 3.82
N GLY A 7 8.82 6.59 2.79
CA GLY A 7 8.28 6.17 1.50
C GLY A 7 7.46 7.28 0.84
N ALA A 8 7.84 8.55 1.07
CA ALA A 8 7.14 9.73 0.56
C ALA A 8 7.09 9.80 -0.98
N THR A 9 7.92 9.01 -1.67
CA THR A 9 7.95 8.88 -3.13
C THR A 9 7.11 7.70 -3.66
N SER A 10 6.41 6.97 -2.77
CA SER A 10 5.43 5.94 -3.12
C SER A 10 4.06 6.55 -3.40
N GLY A 11 3.11 5.77 -3.94
CA GLY A 11 1.74 6.25 -4.18
C GLY A 11 1.05 6.71 -2.90
N LEU A 12 1.00 5.86 -1.86
CA LEU A 12 0.39 6.24 -0.58
C LEU A 12 1.16 7.39 0.11
N GLY A 13 2.49 7.28 0.17
CA GLY A 13 3.32 8.30 0.83
C GLY A 13 3.21 9.66 0.16
N ARG A 14 3.11 9.73 -1.18
CA ARG A 14 2.94 10.99 -1.90
C ARG A 14 1.61 11.67 -1.57
N ASN A 15 0.51 10.91 -1.66
CA ASN A 15 -0.81 11.40 -1.29
C ASN A 15 -0.87 11.84 0.19
N ALA A 16 -0.15 11.14 1.08
CA ALA A 16 -0.03 11.51 2.47
C ALA A 16 0.72 12.85 2.67
N VAL A 17 1.82 13.10 1.95
CA VAL A 17 2.52 14.39 2.01
C VAL A 17 1.62 15.51 1.52
N ASP A 18 0.95 15.34 0.37
CA ASP A 18 0.05 16.35 -0.19
C ASP A 18 -1.12 16.67 0.76
N TYR A 19 -1.68 15.64 1.40
CA TYR A 19 -2.70 15.79 2.43
C TYR A 19 -2.21 16.59 3.63
N LEU A 20 -1.06 16.22 4.21
CA LEU A 20 -0.53 16.88 5.40
C LEU A 20 -0.20 18.36 5.13
N LEU A 21 0.45 18.65 4.01
CA LEU A 21 0.76 20.03 3.61
C LEU A 21 -0.50 20.87 3.40
N SER A 22 -1.53 20.31 2.74
CA SER A 22 -2.81 21.01 2.55
C SER A 22 -3.59 21.26 3.85
N HIS A 23 -3.27 20.53 4.93
CA HIS A 23 -3.85 20.73 6.26
C HIS A 23 -2.96 21.58 7.18
N GLY A 24 -1.91 22.21 6.64
CA GLY A 24 -1.03 23.11 7.39
C GLY A 24 -0.05 22.40 8.33
N GLU A 25 0.15 21.09 8.17
CA GLU A 25 1.11 20.32 8.95
C GLU A 25 2.53 20.49 8.41
N THR A 26 3.52 20.42 9.30
CA THR A 26 4.93 20.40 8.88
C THR A 26 5.32 18.98 8.50
N VAL A 27 5.85 18.78 7.29
CA VAL A 27 6.15 17.43 6.78
C VAL A 27 7.64 17.24 6.60
N VAL A 28 8.19 16.20 7.24
CA VAL A 28 9.49 15.64 6.90
C VAL A 28 9.25 14.46 5.96
N ALA A 29 9.71 14.56 4.72
CA ALA A 29 9.57 13.52 3.73
C ALA A 29 10.90 12.78 3.55
N THR A 30 10.87 11.44 3.49
CA THR A 30 12.08 10.65 3.20
C THR A 30 11.88 9.64 2.06
N GLY A 31 12.94 9.51 1.26
CA GLY A 31 13.04 8.62 0.11
C GLY A 31 14.47 8.60 -0.43
N ARG A 32 14.69 7.78 -1.45
CA ARG A 32 16.03 7.55 -2.05
C ARG A 32 16.30 8.43 -3.27
N ASP A 33 15.23 8.75 -3.99
CA ASP A 33 15.23 9.49 -5.25
C ASP A 33 15.33 11.00 -4.97
N GLN A 34 16.42 11.60 -5.42
CA GLN A 34 16.71 13.01 -5.19
C GLN A 34 15.84 13.94 -6.05
N GLN A 35 15.44 13.52 -7.26
CA GLN A 35 14.56 14.31 -8.12
C GLN A 35 13.15 14.36 -7.54
N ALA A 36 12.63 13.20 -7.11
CA ALA A 36 11.36 13.14 -6.40
C ALA A 36 11.42 13.93 -5.09
N GLY A 37 12.56 13.91 -4.39
CA GLY A 37 12.81 14.72 -3.21
C GLY A 37 12.74 16.23 -3.48
N ALA A 38 13.40 16.71 -4.54
CA ALA A 38 13.36 18.12 -4.94
C ALA A 38 11.94 18.60 -5.24
N LEU A 39 11.11 17.75 -5.87
CA LEU A 39 9.70 18.04 -6.11
C LEU A 39 8.89 18.13 -4.79
N LEU A 40 9.19 17.29 -3.80
CA LEU A 40 8.55 17.36 -2.48
C LEU A 40 8.97 18.65 -1.74
N THR A 41 10.24 19.05 -1.86
CA THR A 41 10.72 20.33 -1.33
C THR A 41 10.03 21.51 -1.96
N SER A 42 9.82 21.52 -3.28
CA SER A 42 9.12 22.63 -3.95
C SER A 42 7.65 22.73 -3.56
N LEU A 43 7.05 21.65 -3.02
CA LEU A 43 5.70 21.64 -2.47
C LEU A 43 5.63 22.09 -1.00
N GLY A 44 6.79 22.25 -0.33
CA GLY A 44 6.88 22.75 1.04
C GLY A 44 7.27 21.71 2.08
N ALA A 45 7.61 20.47 1.69
CA ALA A 45 8.12 19.47 2.63
C ALA A 45 9.62 19.61 2.88
N GLU A 46 10.07 19.29 4.11
CA GLU A 46 11.49 19.09 4.41
C GLU A 46 11.91 17.71 3.89
N PHE A 47 12.78 17.64 2.87
CA PHE A 47 13.22 16.36 2.33
C PHE A 47 14.53 15.88 2.97
N ARG A 48 14.48 14.74 3.66
CA ARG A 48 15.64 14.06 4.23
C ARG A 48 15.91 12.75 3.47
N ARG A 49 16.93 12.74 2.60
CA ARG A 49 17.29 11.55 1.83
C ARG A 49 17.80 10.44 2.77
N ALA A 50 17.25 9.24 2.67
CA ALA A 50 17.73 8.08 3.42
C ALA A 50 17.50 6.77 2.65
N GLU A 51 18.41 5.81 2.82
CA GLU A 51 18.20 4.41 2.46
C GLU A 51 17.79 3.66 3.72
N LEU A 52 16.47 3.46 3.88
CA LEU A 52 15.89 2.92 5.10
C LEU A 52 16.38 1.50 5.40
N ALA A 53 16.73 0.73 4.36
CA ALA A 53 17.21 -0.64 4.51
C ALA A 53 18.58 -0.76 5.19
N THR A 54 19.33 0.34 5.29
CA THR A 54 20.67 0.37 5.89
C THR A 54 20.79 1.36 7.04
N LEU A 55 19.69 2.00 7.46
CA LEU A 55 19.71 2.91 8.60
C LEU A 55 20.07 2.18 9.88
N THR A 56 20.96 2.79 10.65
CA THR A 56 21.15 2.49 12.06
C THR A 56 20.03 3.13 12.90
N VAL A 57 19.90 2.69 14.16
CA VAL A 57 18.91 3.26 15.09
C VAL A 57 19.19 4.74 15.38
N ASP A 58 20.46 5.13 15.50
CA ASP A 58 20.85 6.51 15.77
C ASP A 58 20.52 7.42 14.57
N GLU A 59 20.86 6.99 13.34
CA GLU A 59 20.50 7.73 12.13
C GLU A 59 18.98 7.82 11.94
N ALA A 60 18.23 6.77 12.28
CA ALA A 60 16.77 6.79 12.25
C ALA A 60 16.19 7.75 13.31
N THR A 61 16.81 7.83 14.49
CA THR A 61 16.39 8.76 15.56
C THR A 61 16.61 10.20 15.11
N GLU A 62 17.76 10.51 14.52
CA GLU A 62 18.04 11.82 13.92
C GLU A 62 17.08 12.13 12.76
N LEU A 63 16.76 11.13 11.93
CA LEU A 63 15.82 11.31 10.81
C LEU A 63 14.44 11.79 11.28
N MET A 64 14.00 11.39 12.48
CA MET A 64 12.73 11.80 13.08
C MET A 64 12.88 12.83 14.21
N SER A 65 14.05 13.48 14.32
CA SER A 65 14.25 14.57 15.29
C SER A 65 13.19 15.65 15.11
N ASP A 66 12.64 16.10 16.25
CA ASP A 66 11.58 17.11 16.37
C ASP A 66 10.23 16.74 15.71
N CYS A 67 10.02 15.49 15.32
CA CYS A 67 8.73 15.02 14.82
C CYS A 67 7.80 14.60 15.97
N ASP A 68 6.51 14.90 15.85
CA ASP A 68 5.47 14.46 16.78
C ASP A 68 4.97 13.05 16.46
N ALA A 69 4.99 12.69 15.17
CA ALA A 69 4.48 11.42 14.65
C ALA A 69 5.27 10.91 13.44
N VAL A 70 5.19 9.60 13.20
CA VAL A 70 5.77 8.91 12.04
C VAL A 70 4.67 8.16 11.29
N TRP A 71 4.59 8.42 9.99
CA TRP A 71 3.78 7.67 9.02
C TRP A 71 4.69 6.77 8.18
N HIS A 72 4.77 5.50 8.56
CA HIS A 72 5.66 4.54 7.93
C HIS A 72 4.99 3.85 6.73
N CYS A 73 5.10 4.46 5.54
CA CYS A 73 4.54 3.96 4.29
C CYS A 73 5.56 3.20 3.41
N ALA A 74 6.85 3.23 3.77
CA ALA A 74 7.88 2.54 3.00
C ALA A 74 7.72 1.02 3.07
N ALA A 75 7.68 0.38 1.90
CA ALA A 75 7.66 -1.07 1.78
C ALA A 75 8.07 -1.49 0.37
N LYS A 76 8.63 -2.70 0.23
CA LYS A 76 8.66 -3.42 -1.03
C LYS A 76 7.32 -4.14 -1.19
N SER A 77 6.39 -3.53 -1.92
CA SER A 77 5.02 -4.03 -2.12
C SER A 77 4.83 -4.85 -3.39
N SER A 78 5.88 -5.58 -3.81
CA SER A 78 5.86 -6.43 -5.00
C SER A 78 5.42 -7.86 -4.65
N PRO A 79 4.67 -8.56 -5.52
CA PRO A 79 4.35 -9.97 -5.32
C PRO A 79 5.55 -10.90 -5.51
N TRP A 80 6.64 -10.40 -6.10
CA TRP A 80 7.83 -11.17 -6.43
C TRP A 80 9.10 -10.30 -6.31
N GLY A 81 10.22 -10.91 -5.94
CA GLY A 81 11.50 -10.23 -5.81
C GLY A 81 12.49 -11.05 -4.98
N ASP A 82 13.65 -10.46 -4.72
CA ASP A 82 14.68 -11.03 -3.85
C ASP A 82 14.17 -11.11 -2.38
N PRO A 83 14.09 -12.31 -1.78
CA PRO A 83 13.70 -12.49 -0.38
C PRO A 83 14.50 -11.62 0.60
N ASP A 84 15.81 -11.48 0.38
CA ASP A 84 16.68 -10.69 1.28
C ASP A 84 16.33 -9.20 1.21
N GLU A 85 15.90 -8.74 0.02
CA GLU A 85 15.43 -7.36 -0.16
C GLU A 85 14.10 -7.13 0.57
N PHE A 86 13.18 -8.10 0.57
CA PHE A 86 11.96 -8.03 1.36
C PHE A 86 12.28 -7.98 2.86
N GLU A 87 13.16 -8.84 3.37
CA GLU A 87 13.54 -8.84 4.79
C GLU A 87 14.19 -7.51 5.20
N ARG A 88 15.15 -7.00 4.41
CA ARG A 88 15.81 -5.72 4.69
C ARG A 88 14.85 -4.53 4.68
N ILE A 89 14.00 -4.42 3.65
CA ILE A 89 13.13 -3.26 3.47
C ILE A 89 11.89 -3.32 4.36
N ASN A 90 11.22 -4.48 4.45
CA ASN A 90 9.95 -4.57 5.16
C ASN A 90 10.14 -4.89 6.65
N VAL A 91 11.13 -5.70 7.03
CA VAL A 91 11.31 -6.13 8.43
C VAL A 91 12.34 -5.25 9.13
N ALA A 92 13.59 -5.29 8.67
CA ALA A 92 14.70 -4.62 9.36
C ALA A 92 14.49 -3.10 9.43
N ALA A 93 14.16 -2.45 8.31
CA ALA A 93 13.89 -1.01 8.31
C ALA A 93 12.72 -0.62 9.21
N THR A 94 11.62 -1.41 9.20
CA THR A 94 10.47 -1.17 10.10
C THR A 94 10.90 -1.28 11.57
N GLN A 95 11.65 -2.32 11.91
CA GLN A 95 12.14 -2.53 13.27
C GLN A 95 13.03 -1.38 13.73
N THR A 96 14.00 -0.96 12.91
CA THR A 96 14.88 0.17 13.20
C THR A 96 14.07 1.46 13.42
N LEU A 97 13.15 1.78 12.51
CA LEU A 97 12.34 3.00 12.60
C LEU A 97 11.39 2.98 13.80
N ALA A 98 10.75 1.85 14.08
CA ALA A 98 9.85 1.72 15.23
C ALA A 98 10.63 1.79 16.56
N GLN A 99 11.83 1.22 16.61
CA GLN A 99 12.71 1.32 17.79
C GLN A 99 13.21 2.75 17.98
N ALA A 100 13.65 3.42 16.91
CA ALA A 100 14.05 4.82 16.94
C ALA A 100 12.91 5.73 17.40
N ALA A 101 11.68 5.48 16.94
CA ALA A 101 10.49 6.20 17.41
C ALA A 101 10.27 6.04 18.92
N GLY A 102 10.46 4.83 19.44
CA GLY A 102 10.39 4.56 20.88
C GLY A 102 11.49 5.27 21.69
N ILE A 103 12.72 5.29 21.18
CA ILE A 103 13.86 5.98 21.82
C ILE A 103 13.67 7.49 21.81
N GLY A 104 13.22 8.05 20.67
CA GLY A 104 12.97 9.48 20.49
C GLY A 104 11.69 9.98 21.16
N GLY A 105 10.91 9.11 21.80
CA GLY A 105 9.66 9.50 22.46
C GLY A 105 8.59 10.01 21.49
N ILE A 106 8.58 9.52 20.25
CA ILE A 106 7.57 9.87 19.26
C ILE A 106 6.21 9.42 19.78
N GLN A 107 5.22 10.31 19.80
CA GLN A 107 3.92 10.01 20.39
C GLN A 107 3.14 8.98 19.57
N ARG A 108 3.28 9.03 18.24
CA ARG A 108 2.56 8.12 17.33
C ARG A 108 3.41 7.55 16.21
N PHE A 109 3.40 6.23 16.09
CA PHE A 109 4.02 5.51 14.98
C PHE A 109 2.95 4.72 14.22
N VAL A 110 2.56 5.20 13.04
CA VAL A 110 1.56 4.56 12.17
C VAL A 110 2.27 3.73 11.11
N HIS A 111 2.16 2.41 11.20
CA HIS A 111 2.70 1.46 10.24
C HIS A 111 1.66 1.01 9.22
N ILE A 112 2.01 1.08 7.93
CA ILE A 112 1.16 0.56 6.86
C ILE A 112 1.53 -0.88 6.55
N SER A 113 0.69 -1.81 6.98
CA SER A 113 0.78 -3.24 6.68
C SER A 113 -0.16 -3.63 5.52
N THR A 114 -0.59 -4.89 5.47
CA THR A 114 -1.38 -5.43 4.35
C THR A 114 -2.30 -6.58 4.76
N PRO A 115 -3.51 -6.67 4.18
CA PRO A 115 -4.36 -7.85 4.27
C PRO A 115 -3.81 -9.10 3.57
N ALA A 116 -2.69 -9.00 2.83
CA ALA A 116 -2.05 -10.17 2.23
C ALA A 116 -1.63 -11.22 3.28
N VAL A 117 -1.50 -10.84 4.55
CA VAL A 117 -1.26 -11.74 5.69
C VAL A 117 -2.40 -12.74 5.93
N TYR A 118 -3.62 -12.44 5.44
CA TYR A 118 -4.79 -13.31 5.55
C TYR A 118 -4.96 -14.26 4.35
N PHE A 119 -4.32 -13.92 3.22
CA PHE A 119 -4.61 -14.54 1.93
C PHE A 119 -4.18 -16.01 1.89
N ASN A 120 -5.08 -16.88 1.46
CA ASN A 120 -4.87 -18.33 1.47
C ASN A 120 -5.40 -19.06 0.21
N PHE A 121 -5.55 -18.36 -0.93
CA PHE A 121 -6.11 -18.91 -2.17
C PHE A 121 -7.51 -19.53 -2.00
N SER A 122 -8.37 -18.89 -1.19
CA SER A 122 -9.78 -19.24 -1.07
C SER A 122 -10.64 -17.98 -0.99
N HIS A 123 -11.93 -18.10 -1.29
CA HIS A 123 -12.86 -17.00 -1.10
C HIS A 123 -13.06 -16.75 0.40
N GLN A 124 -12.88 -15.51 0.84
CA GLN A 124 -13.00 -15.08 2.21
C GLN A 124 -14.00 -13.91 2.30
N GLN A 125 -14.75 -13.84 3.40
CA GLN A 125 -15.69 -12.76 3.65
C GLN A 125 -15.53 -12.28 5.09
N HIS A 126 -15.68 -10.97 5.31
CA HIS A 126 -15.63 -10.33 6.62
C HIS A 126 -14.40 -10.73 7.46
N VAL A 127 -13.23 -10.73 6.81
CA VAL A 127 -11.97 -11.11 7.47
C VAL A 127 -11.64 -10.10 8.56
N THR A 128 -11.43 -10.57 9.79
CA THR A 128 -11.14 -9.74 10.97
C THR A 128 -9.63 -9.71 11.25
N GLU A 129 -9.18 -8.74 12.07
CA GLU A 129 -7.77 -8.54 12.37
C GLU A 129 -7.12 -9.66 13.20
N SER A 130 -7.94 -10.51 13.84
CA SER A 130 -7.48 -11.67 14.62
C SER A 130 -7.10 -12.88 13.76
N GLN A 131 -7.45 -12.85 12.47
CA GLN A 131 -7.15 -13.94 11.55
C GLN A 131 -5.74 -13.80 10.95
N ARG A 132 -5.17 -14.93 10.52
CA ARG A 132 -3.95 -14.97 9.70
C ARG A 132 -3.93 -16.23 8.86
N SER A 133 -3.24 -16.18 7.72
CA SER A 133 -2.96 -17.40 6.96
C SER A 133 -1.98 -18.29 7.73
N GLN A 134 -2.16 -19.61 7.62
CA GLN A 134 -1.20 -20.60 8.13
C GLN A 134 0.09 -20.59 7.30
N ARG A 135 -0.02 -20.30 6.00
CA ARG A 135 1.10 -20.22 5.06
C ARG A 135 0.95 -18.98 4.21
N PHE A 136 1.93 -18.07 4.31
CA PHE A 136 1.95 -16.87 3.48
C PHE A 136 2.15 -17.21 2.00
N ALA A 137 1.44 -16.50 1.13
CA ALA A 137 1.46 -16.76 -0.30
C ALA A 137 2.75 -16.29 -0.99
N ASN A 138 3.47 -15.33 -0.40
CA ASN A 138 4.73 -14.79 -0.90
C ASN A 138 5.55 -14.11 0.23
N ASP A 139 6.78 -13.72 -0.08
CA ASP A 139 7.69 -13.00 0.81
C ASP A 139 7.14 -11.65 1.26
N TYR A 140 6.37 -10.96 0.42
CA TYR A 140 5.71 -9.72 0.81
C TYR A 140 4.75 -9.92 1.99
N ALA A 141 3.82 -10.87 1.90
CA ALA A 141 2.89 -11.17 2.99
C ALA A 141 3.63 -11.62 4.26
N ARG A 142 4.65 -12.48 4.11
CA ARG A 142 5.47 -12.95 5.25
C ARG A 142 6.17 -11.78 5.94
N THR A 143 6.90 -10.97 5.19
CA THR A 143 7.73 -9.89 5.76
C THR A 143 6.89 -8.75 6.33
N LYS A 144 5.71 -8.46 5.77
CA LYS A 144 4.77 -7.52 6.39
C LYS A 144 4.23 -8.03 7.73
N PHE A 145 3.95 -9.32 7.86
CA PHE A 145 3.61 -9.91 9.15
C PHE A 145 4.77 -9.86 10.15
N LEU A 146 6.00 -10.18 9.72
CA LEU A 146 7.18 -10.08 10.58
C LEU A 146 7.46 -8.65 11.07
N ALA A 147 7.17 -7.65 10.24
CA ALA A 147 7.25 -6.23 10.61
C ALA A 147 6.23 -5.84 11.70
N GLU A 148 5.02 -6.39 11.65
CA GLU A 148 4.02 -6.20 12.72
C GLU A 148 4.49 -6.85 14.04
N GLU A 149 5.07 -8.05 13.95
CA GLU A 149 5.60 -8.74 15.12
C GLU A 149 6.80 -8.02 15.74
N SER A 150 7.68 -7.40 14.93
CA SER A 150 8.79 -6.61 15.46
C SER A 150 8.28 -5.36 16.20
N ILE A 151 7.27 -4.67 15.67
CA ILE A 151 6.61 -3.56 16.37
C ILE A 151 5.98 -4.05 17.68
N ARG A 152 5.31 -5.21 17.67
CA ARG A 152 4.64 -5.76 18.86
C ARG A 152 5.62 -6.00 20.02
N GLN A 153 6.86 -6.36 19.72
CA GLN A 153 7.91 -6.56 20.73
C GLN A 153 8.38 -5.25 21.39
N LEU A 154 8.13 -4.10 20.77
CA LEU A 154 8.55 -2.79 21.27
C LEU A 154 7.53 -2.13 22.21
N ILE A 155 6.27 -2.56 22.19
CA ILE A 155 5.16 -1.93 22.93
C ILE A 155 5.46 -1.81 24.43
N CYS A 156 5.89 -2.90 25.08
CA CYS A 156 6.18 -2.89 26.51
C CYS A 156 7.47 -2.12 26.85
N ARG A 157 8.37 -1.96 25.88
CA ARG A 157 9.66 -1.29 26.07
C ARG A 157 9.54 0.23 25.98
N TYR A 158 8.61 0.72 25.18
CA TYR A 158 8.40 2.14 24.92
C TYR A 158 6.93 2.52 25.14
N PRO A 159 6.46 2.61 26.41
CA PRO A 159 5.06 2.87 26.73
C PRO A 159 4.57 4.26 26.29
N ASP A 160 5.48 5.22 26.13
CA ASP A 160 5.16 6.59 25.71
C ASP A 160 4.90 6.70 24.20
N THR A 161 5.30 5.69 23.42
CA THR A 161 5.04 5.61 21.97
C THR A 161 3.86 4.69 21.70
N THR A 162 2.81 5.25 21.11
CA THR A 162 1.66 4.45 20.65
C THR A 162 1.89 4.00 19.21
N TYR A 163 2.11 2.70 19.04
CA TYR A 163 2.27 2.06 17.73
C TYR A 163 0.90 1.63 17.18
N ILE A 164 0.56 2.02 15.96
CA ILE A 164 -0.70 1.65 15.30
C ILE A 164 -0.39 1.00 13.95
N ILE A 165 -1.10 -0.09 13.63
CA ILE A 165 -0.91 -0.83 12.39
C ILE A 165 -2.21 -0.74 11.57
N LEU A 166 -2.10 -0.24 10.33
CA LEU A 166 -3.21 -0.21 9.39
C LEU A 166 -2.98 -1.26 8.30
N ARG A 167 -4.01 -2.06 7.99
CA ARG A 167 -4.01 -3.06 6.91
C ARG A 167 -4.97 -2.62 5.80
N PRO A 168 -4.58 -1.66 4.95
CA PRO A 168 -5.41 -1.20 3.84
C PRO A 168 -5.48 -2.22 2.71
N ARG A 169 -6.68 -2.43 2.15
CA ARG A 169 -6.90 -3.41 1.10
C ARG A 169 -6.85 -2.79 -0.29
N GLY A 170 -6.00 -3.34 -1.18
CA GLY A 170 -6.10 -3.11 -2.62
C GLY A 170 -6.13 -1.62 -2.97
N LEU A 171 -5.05 -0.91 -2.63
CA LEU A 171 -4.99 0.55 -2.83
C LEU A 171 -5.03 0.86 -4.32
N PHE A 172 -5.75 1.91 -4.65
CA PHE A 172 -5.72 2.57 -5.94
C PHE A 172 -5.89 4.08 -5.74
N GLY A 173 -5.40 4.87 -6.68
CA GLY A 173 -5.48 6.32 -6.62
C GLY A 173 -4.43 7.04 -7.45
N PRO A 174 -4.39 8.37 -7.39
CA PRO A 174 -3.27 9.16 -7.89
C PRO A 174 -1.93 8.64 -7.40
N HIS A 175 -0.89 8.76 -8.22
CA HIS A 175 0.48 8.30 -7.92
C HIS A 175 0.63 6.78 -7.71
N ASP A 176 -0.35 5.95 -8.05
CA ASP A 176 -0.21 4.49 -7.99
C ASP A 176 0.98 4.02 -8.85
N ARG A 177 1.89 3.25 -8.24
CA ARG A 177 3.09 2.72 -8.89
C ARG A 177 3.09 1.20 -9.02
N VAL A 178 2.03 0.54 -8.58
CA VAL A 178 1.98 -0.92 -8.42
C VAL A 178 0.86 -1.52 -9.24
N LEU A 179 -0.40 -1.13 -9.01
CA LEU A 179 -1.55 -1.78 -9.62
C LEU A 179 -1.84 -1.20 -11.02
N LEU A 180 -2.08 0.11 -11.09
CA LEU A 180 -2.53 0.76 -12.32
C LEU A 180 -1.50 0.67 -13.47
N PRO A 181 -0.20 0.93 -13.25
CA PRO A 181 0.78 0.83 -14.33
C PRO A 181 0.88 -0.58 -14.91
N ARG A 182 0.76 -1.62 -14.08
CA ARG A 182 0.81 -3.03 -14.52
C ARG A 182 -0.41 -3.38 -15.36
N LEU A 183 -1.58 -2.95 -14.93
CA LEU A 183 -2.82 -3.14 -15.69
C LEU A 183 -2.75 -2.42 -17.04
N LEU A 184 -2.39 -1.14 -17.06
CA LEU A 184 -2.27 -0.36 -18.30
C LEU A 184 -1.24 -0.95 -19.27
N ALA A 185 -0.07 -1.37 -18.77
CA ALA A 185 0.94 -2.03 -19.59
C ALA A 185 0.42 -3.33 -20.21
N GLN A 186 -0.32 -4.14 -19.44
CA GLN A 186 -0.90 -5.39 -19.93
C GLN A 186 -1.93 -5.14 -21.04
N VAL A 187 -2.81 -4.16 -20.87
CA VAL A 187 -3.83 -3.85 -21.88
C VAL A 187 -3.19 -3.28 -23.14
N LYS A 188 -2.23 -2.36 -23.00
CA LYS A 188 -1.47 -1.80 -24.14
C LYS A 188 -0.72 -2.89 -24.91
N ALA A 189 -0.06 -3.82 -24.22
CA ALA A 189 0.67 -4.93 -24.84
C ALA A 189 -0.23 -5.98 -25.52
N SER A 190 -1.52 -6.00 -25.18
CA SER A 190 -2.49 -6.98 -25.69
C SER A 190 -3.51 -6.36 -26.65
N GLU A 191 -3.18 -5.22 -27.27
CA GLU A 191 -4.04 -4.49 -28.22
C GLU A 191 -5.47 -4.27 -27.67
N GLY A 192 -5.58 -3.85 -26.40
CA GLY A 192 -6.87 -3.61 -25.76
C GLY A 192 -7.48 -4.83 -25.05
N VAL A 193 -6.91 -6.03 -25.18
CA VAL A 193 -7.48 -7.24 -24.58
C VAL A 193 -6.98 -7.47 -23.16
N MET A 194 -7.89 -7.39 -22.17
CA MET A 194 -7.58 -7.77 -20.80
C MET A 194 -8.09 -9.17 -20.48
N ALA A 195 -7.17 -10.10 -20.25
CA ALA A 195 -7.52 -11.46 -19.86
C ALA A 195 -7.64 -11.57 -18.32
N LEU A 196 -8.85 -11.80 -17.83
CA LEU A 196 -9.14 -11.90 -16.39
C LEU A 196 -9.62 -13.30 -15.99
N PRO A 197 -9.24 -13.79 -14.79
CA PRO A 197 -9.75 -15.05 -14.28
C PRO A 197 -11.26 -14.95 -14.05
N ALA A 198 -12.02 -15.91 -14.60
CA ALA A 198 -13.48 -15.90 -14.64
C ALA A 198 -14.10 -14.58 -15.15
N GLY A 199 -13.37 -13.86 -16.01
CA GLY A 199 -13.82 -12.59 -16.59
C GLY A 199 -13.96 -11.46 -15.58
N GLY A 200 -13.28 -11.53 -14.43
CA GLY A 200 -13.32 -10.47 -13.40
C GLY A 200 -14.67 -10.36 -12.68
N ARG A 201 -15.48 -11.43 -12.67
CA ARG A 201 -16.81 -11.44 -12.04
C ARG A 201 -16.79 -11.47 -10.51
N ASN A 202 -15.65 -11.84 -9.93
CA ASN A 202 -15.52 -11.95 -8.48
C ASN A 202 -15.38 -10.56 -7.85
N ALA A 203 -16.08 -10.35 -6.74
CA ALA A 203 -16.05 -9.09 -6.03
C ALA A 203 -14.69 -8.91 -5.35
N LEU A 204 -14.06 -7.77 -5.59
CA LEU A 204 -12.86 -7.33 -4.92
C LEU A 204 -13.18 -6.15 -4.02
N ASP A 205 -12.64 -6.22 -2.82
CA ASP A 205 -12.60 -5.11 -1.90
C ASP A 205 -11.36 -4.28 -2.22
N LEU A 206 -11.53 -2.99 -2.53
CA LEU A 206 -10.45 -2.03 -2.83
C LEU A 206 -10.59 -0.82 -1.91
N THR A 207 -9.52 -0.06 -1.77
CA THR A 207 -9.51 1.15 -0.93
C THR A 207 -8.94 2.30 -1.72
N TYR A 208 -9.69 3.39 -1.83
CA TYR A 208 -9.16 4.61 -2.42
C TYR A 208 -8.06 5.18 -1.51
N VAL A 209 -6.92 5.58 -2.09
CA VAL A 209 -5.72 5.98 -1.35
C VAL A 209 -6.00 7.07 -0.29
N MET A 210 -6.86 8.03 -0.58
CA MET A 210 -7.19 9.10 0.37
C MET A 210 -8.02 8.64 1.56
N ASN A 211 -8.76 7.53 1.45
CA ASN A 211 -9.39 6.90 2.62
C ASN A 211 -8.35 6.26 3.54
N VAL A 212 -7.24 5.75 2.98
CA VAL A 212 -6.12 5.27 3.79
C VAL A 212 -5.42 6.42 4.49
N VAL A 213 -5.17 7.52 3.79
CA VAL A 213 -4.59 8.75 4.38
C VAL A 213 -5.50 9.30 5.49
N HIS A 214 -6.82 9.29 5.28
CA HIS A 214 -7.80 9.64 6.31
C HIS A 214 -7.67 8.73 7.54
N ALA A 215 -7.57 7.41 7.35
CA ALA A 215 -7.34 6.47 8.46
C ALA A 215 -6.01 6.72 9.19
N MET A 216 -4.95 7.12 8.48
CA MET A 216 -3.66 7.51 9.08
C MET A 216 -3.80 8.77 9.95
N SER A 217 -4.56 9.76 9.48
CA SER A 217 -4.88 10.96 10.26
C SER A 217 -5.64 10.62 11.53
N LEU A 218 -6.68 9.78 11.44
CA LEU A 218 -7.44 9.32 12.60
C LEU A 218 -6.57 8.55 13.58
N ALA A 219 -5.75 7.62 13.10
CA ALA A 219 -4.80 6.87 13.93
C ALA A 219 -3.77 7.76 14.63
N THR A 220 -3.48 8.93 14.06
CA THR A 220 -2.57 9.93 14.62
C THR A 220 -3.21 10.74 15.73
N GLN A 221 -4.44 11.23 15.49
CA GLN A 221 -5.11 12.20 16.36
C GLN A 221 -5.94 11.55 17.47
N ARG A 222 -6.41 10.32 17.29
CA ARG A 222 -7.32 9.67 18.24
C ARG A 222 -6.59 9.32 19.54
N GLU A 223 -7.08 9.82 20.66
CA GLU A 223 -6.55 9.48 21.99
C GLU A 223 -7.07 8.12 22.49
N GLY A 224 -6.36 7.54 23.46
CA GLY A 224 -6.78 6.31 24.13
C GLY A 224 -6.71 5.04 23.28
N LEU A 225 -6.07 5.09 22.10
CA LEU A 225 -5.82 3.91 21.30
C LEU A 225 -4.81 2.99 21.99
N GLN A 226 -5.09 1.69 21.96
CA GLN A 226 -4.15 0.70 22.47
C GLN A 226 -2.92 0.61 21.55
N SER A 227 -1.72 0.77 22.12
CA SER A 227 -0.47 0.53 21.39
C SER A 227 -0.41 -0.93 20.92
N GLY A 228 -0.03 -1.12 19.65
CA GLY A 228 -0.11 -2.39 18.93
C GLY A 228 -1.46 -2.68 18.26
N ALA A 229 -2.44 -1.77 18.34
CA ALA A 229 -3.73 -2.00 17.70
C ALA A 229 -3.60 -2.09 16.17
N ILE A 230 -4.21 -3.14 15.63
CA ILE A 230 -4.31 -3.39 14.20
C ILE A 230 -5.74 -3.06 13.73
N TYR A 231 -5.85 -2.41 12.56
CA TYR A 231 -7.12 -2.03 11.94
C TYR A 231 -7.14 -2.38 10.44
N ASN A 232 -8.18 -3.08 10.00
CA ASN A 232 -8.49 -3.28 8.59
C ASN A 232 -9.09 -2.01 7.99
N ILE A 233 -8.49 -1.51 6.91
CA ILE A 233 -8.94 -0.30 6.21
C ILE A 233 -9.44 -0.70 4.82
N THR A 234 -10.69 -0.34 4.53
CA THR A 234 -11.43 -0.70 3.31
C THR A 234 -12.50 0.35 3.02
N ASN A 235 -12.90 0.50 1.75
CA ASN A 235 -14.07 1.30 1.36
C ASN A 235 -15.42 0.63 1.70
N GLN A 236 -15.46 -0.65 2.08
CA GLN A 236 -16.69 -1.44 2.31
C GLN A 236 -17.66 -1.44 1.10
N GLN A 237 -17.11 -1.34 -0.11
CA GLN A 237 -17.87 -1.36 -1.37
C GLN A 237 -17.28 -2.43 -2.31
N PRO A 238 -17.37 -3.73 -1.97
CA PRO A 238 -16.83 -4.78 -2.82
C PRO A 238 -17.59 -4.81 -4.15
N GLN A 239 -16.86 -4.73 -5.25
CA GLN A 239 -17.41 -4.72 -6.60
C GLN A 239 -16.68 -5.71 -7.50
N PRO A 240 -17.33 -6.29 -8.53
CA PRO A 240 -16.64 -7.12 -9.52
C PRO A 240 -15.44 -6.37 -10.13
N LEU A 241 -14.29 -7.05 -10.22
CA LEU A 241 -13.09 -6.46 -10.83
C LEU A 241 -13.37 -5.90 -12.24
N ALA A 242 -14.16 -6.61 -13.04
CA ALA A 242 -14.54 -6.18 -14.38
C ALA A 242 -15.32 -4.86 -14.39
N GLN A 243 -16.15 -4.62 -13.37
CA GLN A 243 -16.92 -3.37 -13.25
C GLN A 243 -15.99 -2.20 -12.89
N ILE A 244 -15.13 -2.38 -11.89
CA ILE A 244 -14.17 -1.33 -11.45
C ILE A 244 -13.27 -0.91 -12.61
N LEU A 245 -12.70 -1.91 -13.31
CA LEU A 245 -11.83 -1.66 -14.45
C LEU A 245 -12.59 -1.03 -15.61
N GLY A 246 -13.83 -1.46 -15.86
CA GLY A 246 -14.66 -0.88 -16.90
C GLY A 246 -14.93 0.59 -16.67
N GLN A 247 -15.35 0.95 -15.45
CA GLN A 247 -15.53 2.36 -15.05
C GLN A 247 -14.26 3.18 -15.25
N LEU A 248 -13.09 2.65 -14.83
CA LEU A 248 -11.82 3.35 -15.01
C LEU A 248 -11.46 3.55 -16.49
N PHE A 249 -11.61 2.52 -17.32
CA PHE A 249 -11.26 2.59 -18.74
C PHE A 249 -12.23 3.46 -19.54
N ASP A 250 -13.53 3.38 -19.23
CA ASP A 250 -14.56 4.23 -19.82
C ASP A 250 -14.27 5.70 -19.50
N GLU A 251 -13.94 6.01 -18.24
CA GLU A 251 -13.57 7.35 -17.80
C GLU A 251 -12.32 7.84 -18.55
N MET A 252 -11.32 6.98 -18.75
CA MET A 252 -10.10 7.30 -19.51
C MET A 252 -10.29 7.34 -21.04
N GLN A 253 -11.48 6.97 -21.55
CA GLN A 253 -11.74 6.81 -22.98
C GLN A 253 -10.76 5.83 -23.64
N PHE A 254 -10.43 4.75 -22.94
CA PHE A 254 -9.49 3.73 -23.38
C PHE A 254 -10.24 2.53 -23.94
N ASP A 255 -9.97 2.15 -25.19
CA ASP A 255 -10.59 0.97 -25.79
C ASP A 255 -10.11 -0.31 -25.12
N TYR A 256 -11.04 -1.11 -24.59
CA TYR A 256 -10.71 -2.37 -23.94
C TYR A 256 -11.74 -3.47 -24.22
N ARG A 257 -11.30 -4.73 -24.11
CA ARG A 257 -12.16 -5.91 -24.13
C ARG A 257 -11.73 -6.91 -23.06
N ILE A 258 -12.65 -7.24 -22.16
CA ILE A 258 -12.42 -8.26 -21.13
C ILE A 258 -12.63 -9.66 -21.73
N LYS A 259 -11.60 -10.51 -21.64
CA LYS A 259 -11.68 -11.93 -21.99
C LYS A 259 -11.67 -12.78 -20.71
N SER A 260 -12.68 -13.63 -20.56
CA SER A 260 -12.75 -14.58 -19.46
C SER A 260 -11.86 -15.79 -19.73
N LEU A 261 -10.91 -16.06 -18.83
CA LEU A 261 -10.10 -17.28 -18.85
C LEU A 261 -10.30 -18.11 -17.57
N PRO A 262 -10.21 -19.46 -17.65
CA PRO A 262 -10.26 -20.31 -16.47
C PRO A 262 -9.09 -20.00 -15.52
N TYR A 263 -9.39 -19.89 -14.21
CA TYR A 263 -8.36 -19.65 -13.19
C TYR A 263 -7.22 -20.69 -13.21
N PRO A 264 -7.47 -22.02 -13.31
CA PRO A 264 -6.38 -23.01 -13.34
C PRO A 264 -5.40 -22.81 -14.49
N LEU A 265 -5.89 -22.34 -15.65
CA LEU A 265 -5.04 -22.03 -16.80
C LEU A 265 -4.10 -20.85 -16.49
N LEU A 266 -4.67 -19.73 -16.03
CA LEU A 266 -3.89 -18.55 -15.66
C LEU A 266 -2.91 -18.83 -14.52
N TYR A 267 -3.31 -19.65 -13.55
CA TYR A 267 -2.45 -20.09 -12.46
C TYR A 267 -1.26 -20.93 -12.97
N GLY A 268 -1.51 -21.86 -13.91
CA GLY A 268 -0.46 -22.66 -14.55
C GLY A 268 0.53 -21.80 -15.34
N VAL A 269 0.03 -20.85 -16.13
CA VAL A 269 0.87 -19.89 -16.86
C VAL A 269 1.72 -19.07 -15.90
N ALA A 270 1.13 -18.54 -14.82
CA ALA A 270 1.86 -17.80 -13.81
C ALA A 270 2.95 -18.64 -13.12
N ALA A 271 2.69 -19.92 -12.84
CA ALA A 271 3.68 -20.83 -12.26
C ALA A 271 4.88 -21.05 -13.19
N ILE A 272 4.65 -21.18 -14.50
CA ILE A 272 5.72 -21.31 -15.50
C ILE A 272 6.55 -20.01 -15.57
N LEU A 273 5.88 -18.85 -15.63
CA LEU A 273 6.55 -17.56 -15.69
C LEU A 273 7.38 -17.27 -14.43
N GLU A 274 6.88 -17.61 -13.25
CA GLU A 274 7.67 -17.55 -12.00
C GLU A 274 8.87 -18.50 -12.05
N GLY A 275 8.72 -19.69 -12.63
CA GLY A 275 9.82 -20.64 -12.86
C GLY A 275 10.94 -20.06 -13.72
N ILE A 276 10.58 -19.40 -14.82
CA ILE A 276 11.53 -18.70 -15.71
C ILE A 276 12.15 -17.48 -15.03
N ALA A 277 11.35 -16.75 -14.23
CA ALA A 277 11.80 -15.59 -13.47
C ALA A 277 12.88 -15.93 -12.43
N MET A 278 12.86 -17.13 -11.84
CA MET A 278 13.92 -17.57 -10.93
C MET A 278 15.31 -17.59 -11.59
N PHE A 279 15.40 -17.89 -12.89
CA PHE A 279 16.66 -17.87 -13.63
C PHE A 279 17.02 -16.48 -14.16
N SER A 280 16.04 -15.76 -14.70
CA SER A 280 16.28 -14.42 -15.28
C SER A 280 16.39 -13.29 -14.26
N ARG A 281 15.96 -13.55 -13.01
CA ARG A 281 15.84 -12.57 -11.91
C ARG A 281 14.98 -11.34 -12.23
N LYS A 282 14.16 -11.42 -13.27
CA LYS A 282 13.22 -10.36 -13.66
C LYS A 282 11.83 -10.71 -13.14
N GLU A 283 11.10 -9.70 -12.65
CA GLU A 283 9.72 -9.89 -12.20
C GLU A 283 8.85 -10.44 -13.36
N PRO A 284 8.12 -11.55 -13.15
CA PRO A 284 7.25 -12.09 -14.18
C PRO A 284 6.01 -11.21 -14.37
N LEU A 285 5.49 -11.16 -15.60
CA LEU A 285 4.29 -10.39 -15.95
C LEU A 285 3.06 -10.85 -15.14
N LEU A 286 2.97 -12.15 -14.86
CA LEU A 286 1.91 -12.74 -14.03
C LEU A 286 2.53 -13.54 -12.90
N THR A 287 2.01 -13.34 -11.70
CA THR A 287 2.34 -14.14 -10.52
C THR A 287 1.11 -14.92 -10.07
N ARG A 288 1.33 -16.09 -9.44
CA ARG A 288 0.26 -16.90 -8.85
C ARG A 288 -0.50 -16.08 -7.80
N TYR A 289 0.22 -15.30 -7.00
CA TYR A 289 -0.40 -14.37 -6.06
C TYR A 289 -1.26 -13.32 -6.76
N GLY A 290 -0.77 -12.66 -7.82
CA GLY A 290 -1.53 -11.65 -8.54
C GLY A 290 -2.82 -12.20 -9.16
N ILE A 291 -2.75 -13.35 -9.85
CA ILE A 291 -3.92 -14.04 -10.40
C ILE A 291 -4.87 -14.49 -9.28
N GLY A 292 -4.33 -15.02 -8.18
CA GLY A 292 -5.11 -15.39 -7.00
C GLY A 292 -5.83 -14.21 -6.37
N ALA A 293 -5.16 -13.06 -6.21
CA ALA A 293 -5.74 -11.85 -5.64
C ALA A 293 -6.82 -11.22 -6.54
N ALA A 294 -6.71 -11.40 -7.87
CA ALA A 294 -7.73 -10.99 -8.83
C ALA A 294 -8.91 -11.97 -8.93
N TYR A 295 -8.73 -13.22 -8.50
CA TYR A 295 -9.75 -14.27 -8.56
C TYR A 295 -10.48 -14.47 -7.24
N TYR A 296 -9.78 -14.66 -6.13
CA TYR A 296 -10.39 -14.93 -4.85
C TYR A 296 -10.88 -13.64 -4.18
N SER A 297 -12.19 -13.55 -4.02
CA SER A 297 -12.80 -12.52 -3.18
C SER A 297 -12.27 -12.60 -1.75
N MET A 298 -11.95 -11.46 -1.19
CA MET A 298 -11.65 -11.30 0.22
C MET A 298 -12.26 -9.97 0.61
N THR A 299 -13.26 -9.94 1.49
CA THR A 299 -13.78 -8.70 2.07
C THR A 299 -13.30 -8.61 3.51
N LEU A 300 -13.04 -7.40 3.99
CA LEU A 300 -12.58 -7.19 5.36
C LEU A 300 -13.74 -6.76 6.25
N ASP A 301 -13.68 -7.13 7.52
CA ASP A 301 -14.46 -6.48 8.56
C ASP A 301 -13.67 -5.26 9.05
N ASN A 302 -14.27 -4.06 9.00
CA ASN A 302 -13.67 -2.83 9.50
C ASN A 302 -14.36 -2.27 10.76
N SER A 303 -15.21 -3.07 11.42
CA SER A 303 -15.99 -2.66 12.59
C SER A 303 -15.12 -2.13 13.72
N LYS A 304 -13.93 -2.72 13.90
CA LYS A 304 -12.95 -2.25 14.87
C LYS A 304 -12.42 -0.85 14.55
N ALA A 305 -12.05 -0.60 13.29
CA ALA A 305 -11.62 0.72 12.82
C ALA A 305 -12.74 1.77 12.99
N ARG A 306 -13.98 1.40 12.67
CA ARG A 306 -15.15 2.28 12.85
C ARG A 306 -15.36 2.65 14.33
N LYS A 307 -15.28 1.66 15.22
CA LYS A 307 -15.55 1.83 16.66
C LYS A 307 -14.44 2.61 17.38
N GLU A 308 -13.18 2.27 17.12
CA GLU A 308 -12.05 2.79 17.88
C GLU A 308 -11.44 4.05 17.24
N LEU A 309 -11.20 4.04 15.92
CA LEU A 309 -10.67 5.19 15.18
C LEU A 309 -11.74 6.21 14.81
N GLY A 310 -13.01 5.80 14.74
CA GLY A 310 -14.06 6.60 14.11
C GLY A 310 -13.98 6.57 12.58
N TYR A 311 -13.29 5.58 12.01
CA TYR A 311 -13.07 5.51 10.56
C TYR A 311 -14.35 5.22 9.79
N SER A 312 -14.67 6.08 8.83
CA SER A 312 -15.60 5.78 7.72
C SER A 312 -14.97 6.27 6.42
N PRO A 313 -15.11 5.53 5.30
CA PRO A 313 -14.65 6.01 4.00
C PRO A 313 -15.28 7.37 3.69
N ILE A 314 -14.46 8.36 3.36
CA ILE A 314 -14.89 9.72 2.98
C ILE A 314 -14.98 9.89 1.46
N TYR A 315 -14.43 8.94 0.71
CA TYR A 315 -14.59 8.79 -0.73
C TYR A 315 -15.21 7.43 -1.04
N THR A 316 -16.17 7.41 -1.96
CA THR A 316 -16.68 6.18 -2.58
C THR A 316 -15.68 5.59 -3.56
N ILE A 317 -15.90 4.35 -4.00
CA ILE A 317 -15.11 3.73 -5.08
C ILE A 317 -15.28 4.51 -6.39
N GLU A 318 -16.49 4.95 -6.72
CA GLU A 318 -16.79 5.71 -7.93
C GLU A 318 -16.05 7.05 -7.98
N GLU A 319 -16.11 7.84 -6.90
CA GLU A 319 -15.33 9.09 -6.79
C GLU A 319 -13.83 8.83 -6.87
N GLY A 320 -13.35 7.77 -6.21
CA GLY A 320 -11.96 7.36 -6.29
C GLY A 320 -11.53 7.04 -7.72
N ILE A 321 -12.36 6.33 -8.49
CA ILE A 321 -12.10 5.98 -9.90
C ILE A 321 -12.03 7.26 -10.74
N HIS A 322 -13.00 8.16 -10.58
CA HIS A 322 -13.05 9.43 -11.30
C HIS A 322 -11.78 10.28 -11.04
N LEU A 323 -11.40 10.46 -9.77
CA LEU A 323 -10.20 11.20 -9.39
C LEU A 323 -8.92 10.55 -9.93
N THR A 324 -8.86 9.21 -9.92
CA THR A 324 -7.74 8.45 -10.47
C THR A 324 -7.62 8.64 -11.98
N ALA A 325 -8.73 8.52 -12.71
CA ALA A 325 -8.76 8.71 -14.16
C ALA A 325 -8.33 10.12 -14.57
N ASN A 326 -8.83 11.15 -13.86
CA ASN A 326 -8.44 12.53 -14.11
C ASN A 326 -6.94 12.76 -13.90
N TRP A 327 -6.36 12.18 -12.84
CA TRP A 327 -4.92 12.27 -12.60
C TRP A 327 -4.10 11.58 -13.70
N LEU A 328 -4.53 10.40 -14.16
CA LEU A 328 -3.86 9.69 -15.26
C LEU A 328 -3.88 10.50 -16.55
N LYS A 329 -5.04 11.08 -16.93
CA LYS A 329 -5.15 11.95 -18.12
C LYS A 329 -4.20 13.15 -18.07
N GLN A 330 -4.09 13.81 -16.91
CA GLN A 330 -3.20 14.95 -16.73
C GLN A 330 -1.72 14.56 -16.86
N THR A 331 -1.36 13.39 -16.32
CA THR A 331 0.01 12.87 -16.37
C THR A 331 0.42 12.44 -17.78
N ASP A 332 -0.50 11.81 -18.52
CA ASP A 332 -0.27 11.43 -19.93
C ASP A 332 -0.11 12.66 -20.82
N GLN A 333 -0.86 13.74 -20.57
CA GLN A 333 -0.69 15.01 -21.29
C GLN A 333 0.67 15.66 -21.02
N GLN A 334 1.14 15.66 -19.78
CA GLN A 334 2.45 16.23 -19.42
C GLN A 334 3.63 15.42 -19.97
N THR A 335 3.50 14.09 -20.07
CA THR A 335 4.54 13.23 -20.63
C THR A 335 4.54 13.21 -22.16
N GLY A 336 3.38 13.37 -22.80
CA GLY A 336 3.24 13.51 -24.26
C GLY A 336 3.73 14.85 -24.83
N SER A 337 3.79 15.92 -24.02
CA SER A 337 4.31 17.24 -24.42
C SER A 337 5.83 17.39 -24.37
N HIS A 338 6.56 16.32 -24.05
CA HIS A 338 8.03 16.28 -24.00
C HIS A 338 8.65 15.21 -24.92
N GLY A 339 7.86 14.70 -25.88
CA GLY A 339 8.31 13.76 -26.92
C GLY A 339 8.79 14.44 -28.19
#